data_AF-A0A0E0FC14-F1
#
_entry.id   AF-A0A0E0FC14-F1
#
_cell.length_a   1.000
_cell.length_b   1.000
_cell.length_c   1.000
_cell.angle_alpha   90.00
_cell.angle_beta   90.00
_cell.angle_gamma   90.00
#
_symmetry.space_group_name_H-M   'P 1'
#
loop_
_entity.id
_entity.type
_entity.pdbx_description
1 polymer ?
#
loop_
_entity_poly.entity_id
_entity_poly.type
_entity_poly.pdbx_seq_one_letter_code
_entity_poly.pdbx_strand_id
1 'polypeptide(L)'
;MSSTNRNRKYTMHIFYSSLRLHDFALADFALCIVGVGVELTTVYDPETSTERGGPRLIFPKVNPVLISISDDGGGVVGGGTLYALSRTPAVVRPLDFEPWFFALDDLSHTVWRELPSPPLFPCRLNPLEFLDPPKVRVAAYALVGSHILLSVSVQQLQPQQQQEDKGTCAFDMDTEQWEMVHDSNLPFDGQALPLGSDDDHRFVAVASAADVTVYRMVVGISAVTGKKELTIVALRVVVASNCRILPGNHLCAMGKGSFASFEFRSIAAASMGKVGRARIVHRTYSLVDDGEDDWVVMVKKQDRQVYKLRDPHAYLAHPSWAVALFSM
;
A
#
# COMPACT_ATOMS: atom_id res chain seq x y z
N MET A 1 -2.87 1.84 -20.09
CA MET A 1 -2.58 2.89 -21.10
C MET A 1 -1.27 3.57 -20.70
N SER A 2 -0.29 3.71 -21.60
CA SER A 2 0.93 4.48 -21.34
C SER A 2 0.71 5.97 -21.65
N SER A 3 1.19 6.87 -20.79
CA SER A 3 1.15 8.32 -20.99
C SER A 3 2.50 8.94 -20.63
N THR A 4 3.26 9.39 -21.62
CA THR A 4 4.58 10.00 -21.44
C THR A 4 4.47 11.51 -21.20
N ASN A 5 5.16 12.03 -20.18
CA ASN A 5 5.26 13.47 -19.91
C ASN A 5 6.61 14.00 -20.42
N ARG A 6 6.61 15.05 -21.25
CA ARG A 6 7.83 15.66 -21.79
C ARG A 6 8.48 16.73 -20.90
N ASN A 7 7.83 17.14 -19.79
CA ASN A 7 8.29 18.27 -18.98
C ASN A 7 8.91 17.88 -17.61
N ARG A 8 9.00 16.58 -17.29
CA ARG A 8 9.85 16.03 -16.22
C ARG A 8 10.29 14.62 -16.62
N LYS A 9 11.50 14.20 -16.23
CA LYS A 9 12.16 12.91 -16.53
C LYS A 9 11.46 11.70 -15.87
N TYR A 10 10.16 11.55 -16.04
CA TYR A 10 9.43 10.40 -15.51
C TYR A 10 8.35 9.97 -16.49
N THR A 11 8.37 8.68 -16.85
CA THR A 11 7.25 8.06 -17.56
C THR A 11 6.36 7.40 -16.52
N MET A 12 5.08 7.78 -16.52
CA MET A 12 4.09 7.21 -15.63
C MET A 12 3.28 6.17 -16.40
N HIS A 13 3.42 4.92 -15.99
CA HIS A 13 2.58 3.85 -16.52
C HIS A 13 1.44 3.59 -15.55
N ILE A 14 0.20 3.81 -16.01
CA ILE A 14 -1.01 3.51 -15.25
C ILE A 14 -1.60 2.21 -15.81
N PHE A 15 -1.57 1.18 -14.98
CA PHE A 15 -2.27 -0.08 -15.24
C PHE A 15 -3.61 -0.07 -14.53
N TYR A 16 -4.62 -0.48 -15.27
CA TYR A 16 -5.94 -0.75 -14.74
C TYR A 16 -6.31 -2.13 -15.28
N SER A 17 -6.70 -3.02 -14.38
CA SER A 17 -7.24 -4.31 -14.80
C SER A 17 -8.64 -4.07 -15.37
N SER A 18 -8.87 -4.47 -16.62
CA SER A 18 -10.23 -4.57 -17.19
C SER A 18 -10.96 -5.83 -16.73
N LEU A 19 -10.23 -6.76 -16.11
CA LEU A 19 -10.82 -7.93 -15.47
C LEU A 19 -11.63 -7.42 -14.28
N ARG A 20 -12.91 -7.76 -14.26
CA ARG A 20 -13.84 -7.51 -13.15
C ARG A 20 -13.45 -8.33 -11.92
N LEU A 21 -12.24 -8.19 -11.41
CA LEU A 21 -11.79 -8.97 -10.28
C LEU A 21 -11.61 -8.00 -9.13
N HIS A 22 -12.57 -8.06 -8.21
CA HIS A 22 -12.45 -7.47 -6.88
C HIS A 22 -11.33 -8.12 -6.04
N ASP A 23 -10.58 -9.04 -6.65
CA ASP A 23 -9.73 -10.04 -6.02
C ASP A 23 -8.25 -9.87 -6.41
N PHE A 24 -7.88 -8.74 -7.02
CA PHE A 24 -6.56 -8.50 -7.60
C PHE A 24 -5.83 -7.35 -6.90
N ALA A 25 -4.55 -7.54 -6.59
CA ALA A 25 -3.65 -6.51 -6.07
C ALA A 25 -2.49 -6.29 -7.04
N LEU A 26 -1.92 -5.09 -7.04
CA LEU A 26 -0.82 -4.70 -7.93
C LEU A 26 0.32 -4.08 -7.11
N ALA A 27 1.57 -4.33 -7.49
CA ALA A 27 2.76 -3.68 -6.96
C ALA A 27 3.80 -3.50 -8.06
N ASP A 28 4.63 -2.46 -7.96
CA ASP A 28 5.86 -2.34 -8.72
C ASP A 28 6.95 -3.25 -8.14
N PHE A 29 7.63 -4.03 -8.98
CA PHE A 29 8.65 -4.98 -8.55
C PHE A 29 9.66 -5.23 -9.67
N ALA A 30 10.95 -5.01 -9.40
CA ALA A 30 12.04 -5.18 -10.37
C ALA A 30 11.77 -4.50 -11.73
N LEU A 31 11.33 -3.23 -11.70
CA LEU A 31 10.91 -2.42 -12.86
C LEU A 31 9.69 -2.94 -13.63
N CYS A 32 9.11 -4.06 -13.21
CA CYS A 32 7.86 -4.60 -13.72
C CYS A 32 6.69 -4.19 -12.81
N ILE A 33 5.48 -4.46 -13.26
CA ILE A 33 4.28 -4.38 -12.44
C ILE A 33 3.74 -5.78 -12.27
N VAL A 34 3.66 -6.23 -11.03
CA VAL A 34 3.18 -7.55 -10.68
C VAL A 34 1.76 -7.43 -10.17
N GLY A 35 0.88 -8.22 -10.77
CA GLY A 35 -0.49 -8.40 -10.35
C GLY A 35 -0.67 -9.76 -9.71
N VAL A 36 -1.28 -9.81 -8.54
CA VAL A 36 -1.55 -11.05 -7.82
C VAL A 36 -3.04 -11.12 -7.50
N GLY A 37 -3.69 -12.21 -7.89
CA GLY A 37 -5.05 -12.51 -7.48
C GLY A 37 -5.33 -14.00 -7.35
N VAL A 38 -6.61 -14.34 -7.24
CA VAL A 38 -7.06 -15.70 -6.88
C VAL A 38 -6.58 -16.78 -7.87
N GLU A 39 -6.70 -16.49 -9.17
CA GLU A 39 -6.46 -17.50 -10.20
C GLU A 39 -5.08 -17.37 -10.86
N LEU A 40 -4.48 -16.18 -10.83
CA LEU A 40 -3.31 -15.86 -11.63
C LEU A 40 -2.44 -14.79 -10.99
N THR A 41 -1.15 -14.89 -11.31
CA THR A 41 -0.17 -13.83 -11.15
C THR A 41 0.24 -13.35 -12.53
N THR A 42 0.26 -12.04 -12.77
CA THR A 42 0.69 -11.43 -14.02
C THR A 42 1.87 -10.54 -13.79
N VAL A 43 2.82 -10.57 -14.71
CA VAL A 43 3.96 -9.66 -14.73
C VAL A 43 3.83 -8.84 -16.00
N TYR A 44 3.72 -7.53 -15.83
CA TYR A 44 3.71 -6.59 -16.92
C TYR A 44 5.05 -5.85 -16.98
N ASP A 45 5.69 -5.90 -18.15
CA ASP A 45 6.92 -5.17 -18.44
C ASP A 45 6.57 -3.84 -19.14
N PRO A 46 6.81 -2.68 -18.51
CA PRO A 46 6.53 -1.37 -19.08
C PRO A 46 7.46 -0.97 -20.21
N GLU A 47 8.67 -1.50 -20.27
CA GLU A 47 9.64 -1.19 -21.31
C GLU A 47 9.20 -1.82 -22.64
N THR A 48 8.90 -3.12 -22.61
CA THR A 48 8.45 -3.87 -23.79
C THR A 48 6.94 -3.75 -24.04
N SER A 49 6.19 -3.24 -23.07
CA SER A 49 4.72 -3.22 -23.06
C SER A 49 4.10 -4.61 -23.25
N THR A 50 4.71 -5.62 -22.62
CA THR A 50 4.26 -7.01 -22.69
C THR A 50 3.75 -7.52 -21.34
N GLU A 51 2.85 -8.49 -21.39
CA GLU A 51 2.30 -9.18 -20.23
C GLU A 51 2.65 -10.66 -20.30
N ARG A 52 3.13 -11.23 -19.18
CA ARG A 52 3.42 -12.66 -19.05
C ARG A 52 2.83 -13.22 -17.75
N GLY A 53 2.64 -14.53 -17.70
CA GLY A 53 2.28 -15.22 -16.47
C GLY A 53 3.44 -15.21 -15.46
N GLY A 54 3.11 -15.00 -14.19
CA GLY A 54 4.02 -15.13 -13.05
C GLY A 54 3.73 -16.39 -12.22
N PRO A 55 4.54 -16.65 -11.18
CA PRO A 55 4.32 -17.78 -10.28
C PRO A 55 3.00 -17.63 -9.53
N ARG A 56 2.19 -18.69 -9.49
CA ARG A 56 0.88 -18.67 -8.83
C ARG A 56 1.03 -18.94 -7.33
N LEU A 57 0.25 -18.25 -6.50
CA LEU A 57 0.06 -18.63 -5.10
C LEU A 57 -0.70 -19.96 -5.03
N ILE A 58 -0.10 -20.96 -4.38
CA ILE A 58 -0.76 -22.26 -4.14
C ILE A 58 -2.04 -22.09 -3.33
N PHE A 59 -2.03 -21.15 -2.38
CA PHE A 59 -3.18 -20.77 -1.54
C PHE A 59 -3.70 -19.40 -1.96
N PRO A 60 -4.77 -19.34 -2.78
CA PRO A 60 -5.27 -18.11 -3.37
C PRO A 60 -5.66 -17.04 -2.34
N LYS A 61 -5.30 -15.78 -2.65
CA LYS A 61 -5.64 -14.61 -1.85
C LYS A 61 -6.51 -13.64 -2.64
N VAL A 62 -7.53 -13.09 -1.98
CA VAL A 62 -8.43 -12.09 -2.56
C VAL A 62 -7.87 -10.71 -2.25
N ASN A 63 -7.39 -10.00 -3.27
CA ASN A 63 -6.86 -8.64 -3.14
C ASN A 63 -5.83 -8.53 -2.00
N PRO A 64 -4.73 -9.30 -2.06
CA PRO A 64 -3.73 -9.30 -0.99
C PRO A 64 -3.12 -7.91 -0.78
N VAL A 65 -2.48 -7.71 0.37
CA VAL A 65 -1.54 -6.61 0.56
C VAL A 65 -0.24 -7.01 -0.11
N LEU A 66 0.21 -6.21 -1.08
CA LEU A 66 1.49 -6.40 -1.75
C LEU A 66 2.47 -5.33 -1.26
N ILE A 67 3.67 -5.75 -0.90
CA ILE A 67 4.76 -4.88 -0.44
C ILE A 67 5.99 -5.27 -1.22
N SER A 68 6.47 -4.37 -2.07
CA SER A 68 7.69 -4.55 -2.82
C SER A 68 8.86 -3.88 -2.13
N ILE A 69 10.01 -4.55 -2.17
CA ILE A 69 11.27 -4.03 -1.67
C ILE A 69 12.27 -4.13 -2.81
N SER A 70 12.82 -3.00 -3.22
CA SER A 70 13.90 -2.94 -4.18
C SER A 70 15.23 -2.93 -3.43
N ASP A 71 16.15 -3.81 -3.81
CA ASP A 71 17.53 -3.68 -3.39
C ASP A 71 18.17 -2.58 -4.26
N ASP A 72 18.29 -1.36 -3.72
CA ASP A 72 18.97 -0.25 -4.38
C ASP A 72 20.51 -0.34 -4.24
N GLY A 73 21.00 -1.39 -3.59
CA GLY A 73 22.40 -1.71 -3.35
C GLY A 73 23.13 -2.42 -4.51
N GLY A 74 23.17 -1.78 -5.69
CA GLY A 74 24.24 -2.05 -6.66
C GLY A 74 23.88 -2.90 -7.87
N GLY A 75 23.42 -2.22 -8.94
CA GLY A 75 23.72 -2.58 -10.34
C GLY A 75 23.19 -3.92 -10.90
N VAL A 76 22.64 -4.81 -10.07
CA VAL A 76 22.02 -6.05 -10.53
C VAL A 76 20.55 -5.80 -10.77
N VAL A 77 20.20 -5.70 -12.06
CA VAL A 77 18.81 -5.70 -12.52
C VAL A 77 18.17 -7.02 -12.08
N GLY A 78 17.34 -6.99 -11.03
CA GLY A 78 16.61 -8.17 -10.55
C GLY A 78 16.67 -8.45 -9.04
N GLY A 79 17.34 -7.63 -8.23
CA GLY A 79 17.35 -7.79 -6.77
C GLY A 79 16.15 -7.12 -6.08
N GLY A 80 15.38 -7.89 -5.33
CA GLY A 80 14.31 -7.37 -4.47
C GLY A 80 13.32 -8.45 -4.09
N THR A 81 12.57 -8.27 -3.00
CA THR A 81 11.55 -9.24 -2.56
C THR A 81 10.15 -8.63 -2.66
N LEU A 82 9.21 -9.38 -3.23
CA LEU A 82 7.79 -9.06 -3.22
C LEU A 82 7.07 -9.88 -2.16
N TYR A 83 6.52 -9.22 -1.17
CA TYR A 83 5.72 -9.84 -0.14
C TYR A 83 4.23 -9.79 -0.49
N ALA A 84 3.52 -10.89 -0.24
CA ALA A 84 2.08 -10.99 -0.37
C ALA A 84 1.46 -11.44 0.95
N LEU A 85 0.63 -10.59 1.54
CA LEU A 85 -0.08 -10.84 2.80
C LEU A 85 -1.59 -10.90 2.55
N SER A 86 -2.27 -11.86 3.15
CA SER A 86 -3.74 -11.92 3.12
C SER A 86 -4.34 -10.65 3.71
N ARG A 87 -5.25 -10.01 2.98
CA ARG A 87 -5.93 -8.81 3.47
C ARG A 87 -7.02 -9.16 4.47
N THR A 88 -7.64 -10.33 4.34
CA THR A 88 -8.77 -10.78 5.16
C THR A 88 -8.59 -12.27 5.47
N PRO A 89 -7.69 -12.62 6.41
CA PRO A 89 -7.36 -14.01 6.71
C PRO A 89 -8.60 -14.82 7.13
N ALA A 90 -8.68 -16.05 6.64
CA ALA A 90 -9.77 -16.99 6.95
C ALA A 90 -9.21 -18.36 7.37
N VAL A 91 -9.92 -19.05 8.26
CA VAL A 91 -9.57 -20.39 8.79
C VAL A 91 -10.56 -21.50 8.40
N VAL A 92 -11.63 -21.17 7.67
CA VAL A 92 -12.68 -22.14 7.28
C VAL A 92 -13.06 -22.05 5.80
N ARG A 93 -12.55 -21.06 5.06
CA ARG A 93 -12.87 -20.84 3.64
C ARG A 93 -11.65 -21.18 2.78
N PRO A 94 -11.85 -21.65 1.53
CA PRO A 94 -10.74 -21.97 0.63
C PRO A 94 -9.97 -20.73 0.15
N LEU A 95 -10.65 -19.57 0.08
CA LEU A 95 -10.02 -18.29 -0.24
C LEU A 95 -9.49 -17.63 1.03
N ASP A 96 -8.31 -17.02 0.94
CA ASP A 96 -7.61 -16.40 2.06
C ASP A 96 -7.34 -17.37 3.23
N PHE A 97 -7.32 -18.67 2.94
CA PHE A 97 -6.90 -19.71 3.88
C PHE A 97 -5.41 -19.60 4.20
N GLU A 98 -4.99 -20.14 5.34
CA GLU A 98 -3.57 -20.22 5.69
C GLU A 98 -2.79 -21.08 4.67
N PRO A 99 -1.49 -20.83 4.48
CA PRO A 99 -0.67 -19.75 5.04
C PRO A 99 -1.10 -18.37 4.55
N TRP A 100 -0.89 -17.34 5.37
CA TRP A 100 -1.37 -15.99 5.06
C TRP A 100 -0.30 -15.02 4.58
N PHE A 101 0.98 -15.37 4.67
CA PHE A 101 2.08 -14.49 4.32
C PHE A 101 3.11 -15.23 3.45
N PHE A 102 3.51 -14.59 2.35
CA PHE A 102 4.40 -15.17 1.35
C PHE A 102 5.42 -14.14 0.87
N ALA A 103 6.56 -14.64 0.40
CA ALA A 103 7.58 -13.87 -0.30
C ALA A 103 7.89 -14.46 -1.68
N LEU A 104 8.25 -13.59 -2.61
CA LEU A 104 8.79 -13.91 -3.92
C LEU A 104 10.08 -13.10 -4.12
N ASP A 105 11.22 -13.79 -4.05
CA ASP A 105 12.55 -13.16 -4.01
C ASP A 105 13.08 -12.71 -5.38
N ASP A 106 12.49 -13.20 -6.48
CA ASP A 106 12.71 -12.67 -7.82
C ASP A 106 11.57 -13.16 -8.75
N LEU A 107 11.50 -12.59 -9.97
CA LEU A 107 10.53 -13.01 -11.00
C LEU A 107 11.01 -14.21 -11.83
N SER A 108 12.19 -14.77 -11.51
CA SER A 108 12.78 -15.95 -12.15
C SER A 108 12.42 -17.24 -11.40
N HIS A 109 12.16 -17.11 -10.10
CA HIS A 109 11.72 -18.11 -9.17
C HIS A 109 10.30 -18.53 -9.54
N THR A 110 10.10 -19.83 -9.47
CA THR A 110 8.87 -20.47 -9.94
C THR A 110 7.82 -20.61 -8.83
N VAL A 111 8.18 -20.30 -7.57
CA VAL A 111 7.33 -20.60 -6.40
C VAL A 111 7.43 -19.48 -5.36
N TRP A 112 6.27 -19.16 -4.78
CA TRP A 112 6.17 -18.30 -3.59
C TRP A 112 6.61 -19.06 -2.34
N ARG A 113 7.46 -18.45 -1.52
CA ARG A 113 7.88 -19.02 -0.25
C ARG A 113 6.92 -18.61 0.86
N GLU A 114 6.51 -19.57 1.66
CA GLU A 114 5.68 -19.35 2.84
C GLU A 114 6.49 -18.68 3.95
N LEU A 115 5.89 -17.69 4.61
CA LEU A 115 6.46 -16.98 5.75
C LEU A 115 5.59 -17.14 6.99
N PRO A 116 6.13 -16.91 8.20
CA PRO A 116 5.36 -16.94 9.42
C PRO A 116 4.15 -16.00 9.37
N SER A 117 3.00 -16.49 9.83
CA SER A 117 1.78 -15.69 9.90
C SER A 117 1.89 -14.58 10.95
N PRO A 118 1.29 -13.40 10.71
CA PRO A 118 1.26 -12.33 11.71
C PRO A 118 0.57 -12.79 13.01
N PRO A 119 1.05 -12.39 14.20
CA PRO A 119 0.44 -12.78 15.47
C PRO A 119 -0.97 -12.21 15.66
N LEU A 120 -1.31 -11.14 14.92
CA LEU A 120 -2.63 -10.51 14.90
C LEU A 120 -3.67 -11.28 14.06
N PHE A 121 -3.24 -12.30 13.32
CA PHE A 121 -4.14 -13.14 12.53
C PHE A 121 -4.71 -14.27 13.41
N PRO A 122 -5.79 -14.94 12.97
CA PRO A 122 -6.44 -16.02 13.72
C PRO A 122 -5.60 -17.32 13.78
N CYS A 123 -4.32 -17.22 14.16
CA CYS A 123 -3.36 -18.32 14.22
C CYS A 123 -3.59 -19.27 15.41
N ARG A 124 -4.28 -18.79 16.46
CA ARG A 124 -4.49 -19.53 17.72
C ARG A 124 -5.92 -19.33 18.21
N LEU A 125 -6.83 -20.08 17.60
CA LEU A 125 -8.25 -20.08 17.98
C LEU A 125 -8.53 -21.19 19.00
N ASN A 126 -9.32 -20.87 20.02
CA ASN A 126 -9.90 -21.90 20.86
C ASN A 126 -11.06 -22.62 20.13
N PRO A 127 -11.55 -23.77 20.62
CA PRO A 127 -12.59 -24.52 19.92
C PRO A 127 -13.88 -23.74 19.62
N LEU A 128 -14.27 -22.78 20.45
CA LEU A 128 -15.45 -21.94 20.21
C LEU A 128 -15.16 -20.89 19.13
N GLU A 129 -13.99 -20.26 19.18
CA GLU A 129 -13.56 -19.32 18.15
C GLU A 129 -13.34 -20.01 16.80
N PHE A 130 -12.99 -21.30 16.77
CA PHE A 130 -12.89 -22.04 15.51
C PHE A 130 -14.25 -22.21 14.82
N LEU A 131 -15.33 -22.36 15.61
CA LEU A 131 -16.69 -22.48 15.08
C LEU A 131 -17.22 -21.15 14.53
N ASP A 132 -16.82 -20.03 15.15
CA ASP A 132 -17.12 -18.67 14.67
C ASP A 132 -15.87 -17.77 14.73
N PRO A 133 -14.98 -17.86 13.71
CA PRO A 133 -13.70 -17.16 13.73
C PRO A 133 -13.84 -15.64 13.70
N PRO A 134 -12.97 -14.91 14.40
CA PRO A 134 -12.97 -13.45 14.36
C PRO A 134 -12.73 -12.96 12.93
N LYS A 135 -13.56 -12.01 12.48
CA LYS A 135 -13.42 -11.39 11.16
C LYS A 135 -12.35 -10.30 11.22
N VAL A 136 -11.11 -10.71 10.97
CA VAL A 136 -9.94 -9.84 10.95
C VAL A 136 -9.69 -9.32 9.53
N ARG A 137 -9.35 -8.04 9.41
CA ARG A 137 -8.89 -7.42 8.15
C ARG A 137 -7.71 -6.51 8.42
N VAL A 138 -6.71 -6.53 7.54
CA VAL A 138 -5.61 -5.56 7.57
C VAL A 138 -6.17 -4.14 7.45
N ALA A 139 -5.95 -3.34 8.49
CA ALA A 139 -6.40 -1.95 8.56
C ALA A 139 -5.34 -1.02 7.98
N ALA A 140 -4.10 -1.18 8.46
CA ALA A 140 -2.97 -0.35 8.07
C ALA A 140 -1.66 -1.12 8.02
N TYR A 141 -0.75 -0.65 7.17
CA TYR A 141 0.59 -1.20 7.04
C TYR A 141 1.59 -0.16 6.54
N ALA A 142 2.87 -0.37 6.84
CA ALA A 142 3.98 0.49 6.40
C ALA A 142 5.27 -0.32 6.33
N LEU A 143 6.18 0.06 5.43
CA LEU A 143 7.58 -0.41 5.44
C LEU A 143 8.44 0.64 6.14
N VAL A 144 9.00 0.32 7.31
CA VAL A 144 9.80 1.24 8.14
C VAL A 144 11.16 0.61 8.40
N GLY A 145 12.20 1.10 7.70
CA GLY A 145 13.51 0.46 7.71
C GLY A 145 13.41 -1.00 7.23
N SER A 146 14.04 -1.93 7.95
CA SER A 146 13.95 -3.37 7.68
C SER A 146 12.69 -4.05 8.25
N HIS A 147 11.62 -3.30 8.54
CA HIS A 147 10.42 -3.83 9.19
C HIS A 147 9.13 -3.56 8.41
N ILE A 148 8.29 -4.58 8.26
CA ILE A 148 6.91 -4.43 7.79
C ILE A 148 5.99 -4.29 8.99
N LEU A 149 5.42 -3.11 9.17
CA LEU A 149 4.42 -2.82 10.20
C LEU A 149 3.02 -3.23 9.75
N LEU A 150 2.23 -3.76 10.68
CA LEU A 150 0.88 -4.22 10.42
C LEU A 150 -0.05 -3.95 11.61
N SER A 151 -1.20 -3.35 11.33
CA SER A 151 -2.34 -3.27 12.25
C SER A 151 -3.57 -3.89 11.61
N VAL A 152 -4.45 -4.45 12.44
CA VAL A 152 -5.68 -5.09 11.99
C VAL A 152 -6.90 -4.44 12.59
N SER A 153 -8.00 -4.54 11.87
CA SER A 153 -9.35 -4.24 12.33
C SER A 153 -10.08 -5.56 12.56
N VAL A 154 -10.85 -5.62 13.64
CA VAL A 154 -11.73 -6.76 13.94
C VAL A 154 -13.17 -6.29 13.75
N GLN A 155 -13.86 -6.87 12.77
CA GLN A 155 -15.25 -6.54 12.53
C GLN A 155 -16.12 -7.30 13.54
N GLN A 156 -16.52 -6.63 14.62
CA GLN A 156 -17.50 -7.18 15.56
C GLN A 156 -18.93 -6.94 15.07
N LEU A 157 -19.81 -7.93 15.28
CA LEU A 157 -21.21 -7.92 14.84
C LEU A 157 -22.13 -7.03 15.71
N GLN A 158 -21.62 -6.44 16.80
CA GLN A 158 -22.41 -5.66 17.75
C GLN A 158 -22.06 -4.15 17.67
N PRO A 159 -23.01 -3.26 17.35
CA PRO A 159 -22.75 -1.82 17.13
C PRO A 159 -22.28 -1.00 18.35
N GLN A 160 -22.15 -1.59 19.54
CA GLN A 160 -21.96 -0.84 20.80
C GLN A 160 -20.59 -1.04 21.47
N GLN A 161 -19.71 -1.88 20.92
CA GLN A 161 -18.35 -2.01 21.43
C GLN A 161 -17.40 -1.17 20.57
N GLN A 162 -16.67 -0.25 21.22
CA GLN A 162 -15.59 0.50 20.56
C GLN A 162 -14.61 -0.50 19.93
N GLN A 163 -14.11 -0.14 18.75
CA GLN A 163 -13.09 -0.91 18.06
C GLN A 163 -11.90 -1.10 19.00
N GLU A 164 -11.70 -2.34 19.44
CA GLU A 164 -10.60 -2.66 20.35
C GLU A 164 -9.28 -2.63 19.56
N ASP A 165 -8.34 -1.83 20.02
CA ASP A 165 -6.99 -1.83 19.47
C ASP A 165 -6.33 -3.19 19.75
N LYS A 166 -5.84 -3.82 18.69
CA LYS A 166 -5.06 -5.06 18.78
C LYS A 166 -3.56 -4.79 18.81
N GLY A 167 -3.16 -3.53 18.72
CA GLY A 167 -1.77 -3.11 18.61
C GLY A 167 -1.21 -3.22 17.21
N THR A 168 0.09 -2.97 17.11
CA THR A 168 0.85 -3.04 15.86
C THR A 168 1.94 -4.09 16.02
N CYS A 169 2.03 -5.01 15.06
CA CYS A 169 3.15 -5.95 14.94
C CYS A 169 4.11 -5.53 13.82
N ALA A 170 5.36 -5.90 13.96
CA ALA A 170 6.41 -5.69 12.97
C ALA A 170 6.98 -7.05 12.55
N PHE A 171 7.09 -7.28 11.25
CA PHE A 171 7.90 -8.36 10.70
C PHE A 171 9.29 -7.83 10.44
N ASP A 172 10.27 -8.40 11.13
CA ASP A 172 11.69 -8.16 10.89
C ASP A 172 12.11 -9.01 9.69
N MET A 173 12.59 -8.36 8.63
CA MET A 173 12.94 -9.02 7.38
C MET A 173 14.30 -9.73 7.43
N ASP A 174 15.16 -9.34 8.37
CA ASP A 174 16.48 -9.95 8.57
C ASP A 174 16.36 -11.27 9.33
N THR A 175 15.46 -11.31 10.33
CA THR A 175 15.22 -12.52 11.15
C THR A 175 14.00 -13.33 10.72
N GLU A 176 13.18 -12.79 9.83
CA GLU A 176 11.89 -13.33 9.38
C GLU A 176 10.92 -13.67 10.53
N GLN A 177 10.90 -12.83 11.57
CA GLN A 177 10.03 -13.01 12.73
C GLN A 177 9.08 -11.84 12.94
N TRP A 178 7.89 -12.14 13.46
CA TRP A 178 6.93 -11.14 13.90
C TRP A 178 7.08 -10.85 15.39
N GLU A 179 7.01 -9.56 15.74
CA GLU A 179 7.00 -9.09 17.12
C GLU A 179 5.92 -8.03 17.32
N MET A 180 5.33 -7.94 18.51
CA MET A 180 4.46 -6.81 18.88
C MET A 180 5.33 -5.62 19.26
N VAL A 181 5.11 -4.47 18.61
CA VAL A 181 5.95 -3.27 18.75
C VAL A 181 5.18 -2.04 19.26
N HIS A 182 3.85 -2.09 19.31
CA HIS A 182 3.02 -1.01 19.83
C HIS A 182 1.68 -1.54 20.34
N ASP A 183 1.15 -0.95 21.41
CA ASP A 183 -0.12 -1.39 22.02
C ASP A 183 -1.35 -0.85 21.29
N SER A 184 -1.22 0.29 20.59
CA SER A 184 -2.28 0.84 19.74
C SER A 184 -2.09 0.48 18.27
N ASN A 185 -3.19 0.51 17.52
CA ASN A 185 -3.14 0.41 16.07
C ASN A 185 -2.48 1.65 15.44
N LEU A 186 -1.97 1.49 14.22
CA LEU A 186 -1.53 2.61 13.40
C LEU A 186 -2.68 3.63 13.19
N PRO A 187 -2.43 4.94 13.31
CA PRO A 187 -3.45 6.00 13.31
C PRO A 187 -3.88 6.44 11.90
N PHE A 188 -3.88 5.52 10.94
CA PHE A 188 -4.22 5.75 9.54
C PHE A 188 -4.82 4.48 8.92
N ASP A 189 -5.37 4.60 7.72
CA ASP A 189 -5.93 3.47 6.98
C ASP A 189 -5.12 3.20 5.71
N GLY A 190 -4.93 1.91 5.40
CA GLY A 190 -4.18 1.45 4.23
C GLY A 190 -2.67 1.61 4.39
N GLN A 191 -1.99 2.00 3.32
CA GLN A 191 -0.54 2.09 3.27
C GLN A 191 -0.05 3.48 3.71
N ALA A 192 0.97 3.51 4.56
CA ALA A 192 1.83 4.68 4.70
C ALA A 192 3.02 4.58 3.75
N LEU A 193 3.32 5.69 3.07
CA LEU A 193 4.34 5.74 2.02
C LEU A 193 5.51 6.61 2.45
N PRO A 194 6.76 6.18 2.25
CA PRO A 194 7.93 6.99 2.60
C PRO A 194 7.98 8.25 1.74
N LEU A 195 8.31 9.38 2.37
CA LEU A 195 8.43 10.67 1.69
C LEU A 195 9.86 10.99 1.26
N GLY A 196 10.87 10.44 1.94
CA GLY A 196 12.29 10.73 1.69
C GLY A 196 13.09 9.47 1.38
N SER A 197 14.42 9.58 1.55
CA SER A 197 15.30 8.41 1.66
C SER A 197 15.05 7.68 2.98
N ASP A 198 15.64 6.50 3.13
CA ASP A 198 15.43 5.62 4.29
C ASP A 198 15.68 6.29 5.65
N ASP A 199 16.61 7.25 5.70
CA ASP A 199 16.96 8.01 6.91
C ASP A 199 15.93 9.09 7.30
N ASP A 200 14.98 9.42 6.41
CA ASP A 200 14.07 10.54 6.63
C ASP A 200 12.93 10.18 7.60
N HIS A 201 12.64 8.89 7.78
CA HIS A 201 11.61 8.34 8.69
C HIS A 201 10.23 9.00 8.60
N ARG A 202 9.96 9.76 7.52
CA ARG A 202 8.73 10.49 7.28
C ARG A 202 7.87 9.75 6.28
N PHE A 203 6.60 9.61 6.63
CA PHE A 203 5.63 8.85 5.87
C PHE A 203 4.35 9.63 5.67
N VAL A 204 3.77 9.57 4.48
CA VAL A 204 2.45 10.12 4.21
C VAL A 204 1.42 8.99 4.23
N ALA A 205 0.30 9.23 4.92
CA ALA A 205 -0.81 8.30 4.95
C ALA A 205 -2.15 9.05 5.01
N VAL A 206 -3.24 8.33 4.72
CA VAL A 206 -4.60 8.84 4.92
C VAL A 206 -5.02 8.49 6.35
N ALA A 207 -5.07 9.49 7.21
CA ALA A 207 -5.59 9.36 8.58
C ALA A 207 -7.04 8.88 8.54
N SER A 208 -7.50 8.22 9.61
CA SER A 208 -8.84 7.63 9.69
C SER A 208 -10.00 8.64 9.55
N ALA A 209 -9.72 9.94 9.71
CA ALA A 209 -10.67 11.03 9.42
C ALA A 209 -10.73 11.43 7.93
N ALA A 210 -10.11 10.65 7.04
CA ALA A 210 -9.94 10.94 5.62
C ALA A 210 -9.13 12.21 5.31
N ASP A 211 -8.24 12.61 6.23
CA ASP A 211 -7.27 13.68 6.01
C ASP A 211 -5.88 13.08 5.70
N VAL A 212 -5.11 13.75 4.84
CA VAL A 212 -3.73 13.32 4.57
C VAL A 212 -2.82 13.89 5.64
N THR A 213 -2.12 13.01 6.35
CA THR A 213 -1.22 13.36 7.46
C THR A 213 0.17 12.82 7.18
N VAL A 214 1.18 13.56 7.65
CA VAL A 214 2.57 13.09 7.65
C VAL A 214 2.92 12.59 9.04
N TYR A 215 3.51 11.40 9.12
CA TYR A 215 3.95 10.77 10.35
C TYR A 215 5.46 10.60 10.33
N ARG A 216 6.11 10.79 11.47
CA ARG A 216 7.46 10.27 11.71
C ARG A 216 7.31 8.91 12.38
N MET A 217 7.85 7.85 11.76
CA MET A 217 7.79 6.48 12.29
C MET A 217 9.19 5.88 12.39
N VAL A 218 9.52 5.32 13.55
CA VAL A 218 10.81 4.65 13.80
C VAL A 218 10.56 3.38 14.60
N VAL A 219 11.11 2.27 14.15
CA VAL A 219 11.20 1.03 14.94
C VAL A 219 12.59 0.98 15.55
N GLY A 220 12.67 0.98 16.88
CA GLY A 220 13.93 0.99 17.62
C GLY A 220 13.92 -0.02 18.76
N ILE A 221 15.07 -0.21 19.38
CA ILE A 221 15.19 -1.03 20.59
C ILE A 221 14.99 -0.12 21.81
N SER A 222 14.02 -0.46 22.64
CA SER A 222 13.76 0.22 23.91
C SER A 222 14.96 0.09 24.84
N ALA A 223 15.49 1.22 25.29
CA ALA A 223 16.57 1.22 26.28
C ALA A 223 16.13 0.65 27.64
N VAL A 224 14.82 0.61 27.92
CA VAL A 224 14.27 0.14 29.19
C VAL A 224 13.98 -1.36 29.15
N THR A 225 13.29 -1.82 28.10
CA THR A 225 12.82 -3.22 28.01
C THR A 225 13.74 -4.11 27.18
N GLY A 226 14.62 -3.52 26.37
CA GLY A 226 15.44 -4.23 25.39
C GLY A 226 14.65 -4.81 24.21
N LYS A 227 13.33 -4.52 24.13
CA LYS A 227 12.45 -5.01 23.06
C LYS A 227 12.31 -4.00 21.94
N LYS A 228 11.91 -4.48 20.75
CA LYS A 228 11.54 -3.60 19.64
C LYS A 228 10.27 -2.82 19.98
N GLU A 229 10.30 -1.52 19.78
CA GLU A 229 9.19 -0.60 20.02
C GLU A 229 9.06 0.38 18.83
N LEU A 230 7.81 0.67 18.46
CA LEU A 230 7.46 1.65 17.44
C LEU A 230 7.23 3.01 18.10
N THR A 231 7.97 4.01 17.65
CA THR A 231 7.65 5.43 17.91
C THR A 231 6.94 6.00 16.69
N ILE A 232 5.74 6.55 16.89
CA ILE A 232 4.96 7.20 15.85
C ILE A 232 4.47 8.57 16.31
N VAL A 233 4.74 9.61 15.51
CA VAL A 233 4.29 10.97 15.79
C VAL A 233 3.69 11.60 14.55
N ALA A 234 2.50 12.17 14.67
CA ALA A 234 1.89 12.98 13.61
C ALA A 234 2.57 14.35 13.54
N LEU A 235 3.08 14.71 12.37
CA LEU A 235 3.70 16.00 12.10
C LEU A 235 2.64 17.02 11.66
N ARG A 236 2.85 18.28 12.03
CA ARG A 236 1.98 19.37 11.61
C ARG A 236 2.20 19.66 10.12
N VAL A 237 1.17 19.48 9.31
CA VAL A 237 1.23 19.80 7.88
C VAL A 237 0.77 21.24 7.65
N VAL A 238 1.65 22.08 7.11
CA VAL A 238 1.35 23.43 6.67
C VAL A 238 1.27 23.45 5.16
N VAL A 239 0.25 24.10 4.61
CA VAL A 239 0.02 24.12 3.16
C VAL A 239 0.10 25.57 2.69
N ALA A 240 0.88 25.81 1.62
CA ALA A 240 0.95 27.12 1.00
C ALA A 240 -0.46 27.61 0.58
N SER A 241 -0.68 28.92 0.58
CA SER A 241 -2.01 29.55 0.44
C SER A 241 -2.79 29.18 -0.83
N ASN A 242 -2.13 28.64 -1.85
CA ASN A 242 -2.73 28.17 -3.11
C ASN A 242 -2.76 26.64 -3.25
N CYS A 243 -2.40 25.90 -2.21
CA CYS A 243 -2.32 24.45 -2.22
C CYS A 243 -3.42 23.86 -1.32
N ARG A 244 -3.91 22.67 -1.69
CA ARG A 244 -4.73 21.83 -0.81
C ARG A 244 -4.40 20.38 -1.07
N ILE A 245 -4.08 19.64 0.00
CA ILE A 245 -3.93 18.20 -0.10
C ILE A 245 -5.32 17.60 -0.21
N LEU A 246 -5.57 16.91 -1.31
CA LEU A 246 -6.79 16.17 -1.57
C LEU A 246 -6.43 14.69 -1.65
N PRO A 247 -6.92 13.85 -0.72
CA PRO A 247 -6.75 12.40 -0.81
C PRO A 247 -7.53 11.91 -2.03
N GLY A 248 -6.81 11.31 -2.96
CA GLY A 248 -7.35 10.48 -4.02
C GLY A 248 -7.66 9.07 -3.51
N ASN A 249 -7.97 8.18 -4.44
CA ASN A 249 -8.15 6.75 -4.17
C ASN A 249 -6.83 6.04 -3.85
N HIS A 250 -5.72 6.55 -4.40
CA HIS A 250 -4.39 5.98 -4.23
C HIS A 250 -3.37 7.09 -3.97
N LEU A 251 -2.37 6.79 -3.15
CA LEU A 251 -1.17 7.59 -2.95
C LEU A 251 0.03 6.84 -3.53
N CYS A 252 1.07 7.56 -3.92
CA CYS A 252 2.32 6.97 -4.38
C CYS A 252 3.50 7.84 -3.95
N ALA A 253 4.54 7.23 -3.37
CA ALA A 253 5.80 7.91 -3.09
C ALA A 253 6.49 8.26 -4.42
N MET A 254 7.05 9.46 -4.53
CA MET A 254 7.88 9.83 -5.69
C MET A 254 9.34 10.05 -5.31
N GLY A 255 9.69 9.82 -4.04
CA GLY A 255 10.98 10.15 -3.45
C GLY A 255 11.21 11.65 -3.29
N LYS A 256 12.34 12.01 -2.65
CA LYS A 256 12.82 13.40 -2.50
C LYS A 256 11.78 14.36 -1.90
N GLY A 257 11.10 13.94 -0.84
CA GLY A 257 10.08 14.73 -0.16
C GLY A 257 8.83 14.95 -0.99
N SER A 258 8.50 14.10 -1.95
CA SER A 258 7.35 14.30 -2.83
C SER A 258 6.48 13.06 -2.95
N PHE A 259 5.18 13.27 -3.10
CA PHE A 259 4.21 12.20 -3.30
C PHE A 259 3.14 12.60 -4.32
N ALA A 260 2.53 11.59 -4.92
CA ALA A 260 1.42 11.73 -5.84
C ALA A 260 0.14 11.19 -5.21
N SER A 261 -0.99 11.77 -5.64
CA SER A 261 -2.31 11.29 -5.33
C SER A 261 -3.14 11.14 -6.61
N PHE A 262 -3.82 10.00 -6.73
CA PHE A 262 -4.60 9.63 -7.89
C PHE A 262 -6.06 9.45 -7.53
N GLU A 263 -6.92 10.14 -8.25
CA GLU A 263 -8.37 10.05 -8.10
C GLU A 263 -8.99 9.53 -9.40
N PHE A 264 -9.68 8.39 -9.30
CA PHE A 264 -10.32 7.71 -10.42
C PHE A 264 -11.81 8.02 -10.40
N ARG A 265 -12.26 8.87 -11.33
CA ARG A 265 -13.69 9.20 -11.44
C ARG A 265 -14.32 8.37 -12.54
N SER A 266 -15.29 7.54 -12.16
CA SER A 266 -16.16 6.80 -13.09
C SER A 266 -17.42 7.59 -13.43
N ILE A 267 -18.06 7.21 -14.54
CA ILE A 267 -19.30 7.82 -15.06
C ILE A 267 -20.46 7.65 -14.07
N ALA A 268 -20.48 6.55 -13.31
CA ALA A 268 -21.54 6.22 -12.35
C ALA A 268 -21.60 7.15 -11.13
N ALA A 269 -20.55 7.93 -10.86
CA ALA A 269 -20.51 8.86 -9.73
C ALA A 269 -21.20 10.21 -10.01
N ALA A 270 -21.81 10.38 -11.17
CA ALA A 270 -22.53 11.61 -11.53
C ALA A 270 -23.92 11.62 -10.89
N SER A 271 -24.01 12.11 -9.65
CA SER A 271 -25.26 12.70 -9.18
C SER A 271 -25.55 13.96 -10.00
N MET A 272 -26.80 14.11 -10.43
CA MET A 272 -27.38 15.31 -11.05
C MET A 272 -26.85 15.66 -12.47
N GLY A 273 -27.41 15.00 -13.49
CA GLY A 273 -27.72 15.64 -14.79
C GLY A 273 -26.58 15.95 -15.77
N LYS A 274 -25.32 15.67 -15.44
CA LYS A 274 -24.21 15.72 -16.41
C LYS A 274 -23.55 14.35 -16.48
N VAL A 275 -23.62 13.68 -17.64
CA VAL A 275 -22.86 12.45 -17.91
C VAL A 275 -21.38 12.78 -17.74
N GLY A 276 -20.81 12.42 -16.58
CA GLY A 276 -19.39 12.63 -16.29
C GLY A 276 -18.57 11.76 -17.23
N ARG A 277 -17.51 12.29 -17.85
CA ARG A 277 -16.54 11.45 -18.56
C ARG A 277 -15.60 10.80 -17.54
N ALA A 278 -15.30 9.52 -17.74
CA ALA A 278 -14.28 8.83 -16.96
C ALA A 278 -12.94 9.59 -17.08
N ARG A 279 -12.33 9.90 -15.92
CA ARG A 279 -11.09 10.67 -15.86
C ARG A 279 -10.23 10.26 -14.69
N ILE A 280 -8.92 10.39 -14.87
CA ILE A 280 -7.93 10.21 -13.81
C ILE A 280 -7.41 11.60 -13.46
N VAL A 281 -7.53 11.99 -12.20
CA VAL A 281 -6.95 13.23 -11.69
C VAL A 281 -5.70 12.88 -10.91
N HIS A 282 -4.56 13.31 -11.44
CA HIS A 282 -3.25 13.16 -10.80
C HIS A 282 -2.87 14.49 -10.15
N ARG A 283 -2.48 14.43 -8.88
CA ARG A 283 -1.96 15.57 -8.13
C ARG A 283 -0.60 15.20 -7.58
N THR A 284 0.37 16.06 -7.81
CA THR A 284 1.72 15.91 -7.27
C THR A 284 1.92 16.97 -6.20
N TYR A 285 2.44 16.55 -5.05
CA TYR A 285 2.76 17.42 -3.93
C TYR A 285 4.26 17.34 -3.66
N SER A 286 4.90 18.50 -3.52
CA SER A 286 6.29 18.59 -3.07
C SER A 286 6.31 19.22 -1.69
N LEU A 287 6.89 18.48 -0.75
CA LEU A 287 7.07 18.88 0.63
C LEU A 287 8.46 19.47 0.80
N VAL A 288 8.59 20.47 1.65
CA VAL A 288 9.86 21.04 2.06
C VAL A 288 9.85 21.14 3.58
N ASP A 289 10.98 20.77 4.15
CA ASP A 289 11.29 21.01 5.54
C ASP A 289 11.70 22.48 5.69
N ASP A 290 11.02 23.22 6.55
CA ASP A 290 11.34 24.64 6.77
C ASP A 290 12.46 24.85 7.81
N GLY A 291 13.07 23.78 8.33
CA GLY A 291 14.33 23.83 9.09
C GLY A 291 14.30 24.57 10.43
N GLU A 292 13.21 25.27 10.74
CA GLU A 292 12.99 25.97 12.02
C GLU A 292 12.25 25.10 13.06
N ASP A 293 11.49 24.08 12.64
CA ASP A 293 10.78 23.14 13.51
C ASP A 293 10.71 21.74 12.87
N ASP A 294 11.41 20.78 13.47
CA ASP A 294 11.47 19.35 13.07
C ASP A 294 10.09 18.63 13.05
N TRP A 295 9.06 19.34 13.51
CA TRP A 295 7.68 18.88 13.66
C TRP A 295 6.72 19.42 12.59
N VAL A 296 7.21 20.23 11.66
CA VAL A 296 6.40 20.89 10.64
C VAL A 296 6.82 20.44 9.23
N VAL A 297 5.83 20.12 8.40
CA VAL A 297 6.08 19.80 6.99
C VAL A 297 5.28 20.74 6.11
N MET A 298 5.95 21.47 5.22
CA MET A 298 5.30 22.44 4.33
C MET A 298 5.07 21.88 2.92
N VAL A 299 3.82 21.86 2.46
CA VAL A 299 3.50 21.64 1.04
C VAL A 299 3.60 22.96 0.28
N LYS A 300 4.69 23.13 -0.48
CA LYS A 300 4.96 24.36 -1.24
C LYS A 300 4.34 24.37 -2.63
N LYS A 301 4.13 23.19 -3.22
CA LYS A 301 3.70 23.08 -4.61
C LYS A 301 2.71 21.96 -4.81
N GLN A 302 1.68 22.27 -5.61
CA GLN A 302 0.72 21.33 -6.12
C GLN A 302 0.67 21.43 -7.65
N ASP A 303 1.05 20.36 -8.34
CA ASP A 303 0.83 20.23 -9.78
C ASP A 303 -0.40 19.33 -10.01
N ARG A 304 -1.34 19.77 -10.86
CA ARG A 304 -2.56 19.01 -11.16
C ARG A 304 -2.63 18.67 -12.64
N GLN A 305 -2.87 17.40 -12.93
CA GLN A 305 -3.07 16.89 -14.28
C GLN A 305 -4.37 16.09 -14.35
N VAL A 306 -5.06 16.18 -15.49
CA VAL A 306 -6.31 15.45 -15.73
C VAL A 306 -6.17 14.65 -17.02
N TYR A 307 -6.22 13.34 -16.89
CA TYR A 307 -6.17 12.41 -17.99
C TYR A 307 -7.58 11.96 -18.37
N LYS A 308 -7.85 11.91 -19.66
CA LYS A 308 -9.09 11.36 -20.23
C LYS A 308 -8.76 10.02 -20.87
N LEU A 309 -9.65 9.05 -20.72
CA LEU A 309 -9.52 7.81 -21.47
C LEU A 309 -9.65 8.09 -22.96
N ARG A 310 -8.78 7.44 -23.77
CA ARG A 310 -8.79 7.58 -25.23
C ARG A 310 -10.06 6.99 -25.84
N ASP A 311 -10.54 5.88 -25.29
CA ASP A 311 -11.80 5.26 -25.67
C ASP A 311 -12.94 5.83 -24.80
N PRO A 312 -13.91 6.56 -25.39
CA PRO A 312 -15.06 7.10 -24.67
C PRO A 312 -16.05 6.04 -24.18
N HIS A 313 -15.96 4.80 -24.68
CA HIS A 313 -16.77 3.66 -24.26
C HIS A 313 -16.06 2.77 -23.23
N ALA A 314 -14.79 3.02 -22.94
CA ALA A 314 -14.08 2.35 -21.87
C ALA A 314 -14.55 2.89 -20.51
N TYR A 315 -14.93 1.98 -19.60
CA TYR A 315 -15.36 2.31 -18.26
C TYR A 315 -14.25 2.02 -17.25
N LEU A 316 -14.04 2.95 -16.31
CA LEU A 316 -13.32 2.65 -15.08
C LEU A 316 -14.29 1.95 -14.13
N ALA A 317 -14.14 0.63 -13.94
CA ALA A 317 -14.89 -0.11 -12.93
C ALA A 317 -14.57 0.48 -11.55
N HIS A 318 -15.58 0.71 -10.71
CA HIS A 318 -15.37 1.21 -9.36
C HIS A 318 -15.45 0.06 -8.35
N PRO A 319 -14.49 -0.06 -7.41
CA PRO A 319 -13.25 0.72 -7.31
C PRO A 319 -12.25 0.35 -8.41
N SER A 320 -11.53 1.34 -8.94
CA SER A 320 -10.42 1.09 -9.87
C SER A 320 -9.13 0.94 -9.08
N TRP A 321 -8.44 -0.18 -9.23
CA TRP A 321 -7.07 -0.33 -8.76
C TRP A 321 -6.12 0.12 -9.85
N ALA A 322 -5.20 1.00 -9.47
CA ALA A 322 -4.16 1.46 -10.35
C ALA A 322 -2.85 1.49 -9.61
N VAL A 323 -1.82 0.99 -10.26
CA VAL A 323 -0.43 1.23 -9.88
C VAL A 323 0.15 2.22 -10.86
N ALA A 324 0.83 3.21 -10.30
CA ALA A 324 1.65 4.14 -11.05
C ALA A 324 3.10 3.71 -10.84
N LEU A 325 3.73 3.18 -11.90
CA LEU A 325 5.18 3.04 -11.92
C LEU A 325 5.79 4.31 -12.50
N PHE A 326 6.74 4.89 -11.78
CA PHE A 326 7.56 5.99 -12.25
C PHE A 326 8.92 5.44 -12.69
N SER A 327 9.14 5.35 -14.01
CA SER A 327 10.48 5.07 -14.55
C SER A 327 11.18 6.38 -14.90
N MET A 328 12.47 6.51 -14.59
CA MET A 328 13.33 7.63 -15.02
C MET A 328 13.75 7.51 -16.47
#